data_AF-A0A9D5XBQ0-F1
#
_entry.id   AF-A0A9D5XBQ0-F1
#
_cell.length_a   1.000
_cell.length_b   1.000
_cell.length_c   1.000
_cell.angle_alpha   90.00
_cell.angle_beta   90.00
_cell.angle_gamma   90.00
#
_symmetry.space_group_name_H-M   'P 1'
#
loop_
_entity.id
_entity.type
_entity.pdbx_description
1 polymer ?
#
loop_
_entity_poly.entity_id
_entity_poly.type
_entity_poly.pdbx_seq_one_letter_code
_entity_poly.pdbx_strand_id
1 'polypeptide(L)'
;MADQTVNPQWANEETAAFSADRANRVARNFVTSMGVSAAARDITTMRTYTDTYGVAVAKTGDVTNQRQSGRCWMFSSFNVLRQEAIKKLDVDTFEFSQAYGMFYDKLEKANSALEYIIQTADQPTDSRVVNTLLTEGIGDGGYYSFAMSLVEKYGLVPK
;
A
#
# COMPACT_ATOMS: atom_id res chain seq x y z
N MET A 1 -9.27 -21.43 -37.70
CA MET A 1 -8.84 -20.90 -36.39
C MET A 1 -7.53 -20.17 -36.64
N ALA A 2 -7.50 -18.85 -36.48
CA ALA A 2 -6.25 -18.11 -36.64
C ALA A 2 -5.24 -18.61 -35.61
N ASP A 3 -3.99 -18.76 -36.02
CA ASP A 3 -2.89 -19.21 -35.18
C ASP A 3 -2.69 -18.21 -34.03
N GLN A 4 -3.25 -18.54 -32.86
CA GLN A 4 -3.15 -17.75 -31.62
C GLN A 4 -1.84 -18.02 -30.88
N THR A 5 -0.90 -18.73 -31.52
CA THR A 5 0.41 -19.02 -30.93
C THR A 5 1.43 -17.96 -31.35
N VAL A 6 2.44 -17.75 -30.50
CA VAL A 6 3.55 -16.86 -30.85
C VAL A 6 4.39 -17.54 -31.92
N ASN A 7 4.38 -16.97 -33.13
CA ASN A 7 5.15 -17.48 -34.26
C ASN A 7 6.68 -17.32 -34.01
N PRO A 8 7.48 -18.40 -34.07
CA PRO A 8 8.93 -18.32 -33.82
C PRO A 8 9.70 -17.46 -34.83
N GLN A 9 9.26 -17.41 -36.09
CA GLN A 9 9.88 -16.59 -37.10
C GLN A 9 9.71 -15.11 -36.77
N TRP A 10 8.47 -14.70 -36.45
CA TRP A 10 8.18 -13.34 -36.00
C TRP A 10 9.00 -12.96 -34.77
N ALA A 11 9.08 -13.84 -33.75
CA ALA A 11 9.86 -13.56 -32.54
C ALA A 11 11.37 -13.36 -32.82
N ASN A 12 11.94 -14.10 -33.78
CA ASN A 12 13.32 -13.92 -34.22
C ASN A 12 13.51 -12.60 -34.97
N GLU A 13 12.57 -12.21 -35.84
CA GLU A 13 12.58 -10.93 -36.56
C GLU A 13 12.53 -9.75 -35.57
N GLU A 14 11.64 -9.78 -34.58
CA GLU A 14 11.56 -8.75 -33.53
C GLU A 14 12.82 -8.69 -32.67
N THR A 15 13.43 -9.84 -32.34
CA THR A 15 14.68 -9.90 -31.57
C THR A 15 15.84 -9.25 -32.33
N ALA A 16 15.91 -9.51 -33.65
CA ALA A 16 16.91 -8.91 -34.52
C ALA A 16 16.69 -7.40 -34.66
N ALA A 17 15.44 -6.96 -34.88
CA ALA A 17 15.07 -5.55 -34.96
C ALA A 17 15.37 -4.79 -33.65
N PHE A 18 14.99 -5.36 -32.50
CA PHE A 18 15.31 -4.80 -31.19
C PHE A 18 16.82 -4.64 -31.01
N SER A 19 17.59 -5.66 -31.37
CA SER A 19 19.04 -5.65 -31.23
C SER A 19 19.76 -4.76 -32.23
N ALA A 20 19.09 -4.23 -33.26
CA ALA A 20 19.66 -3.31 -34.23
C ALA A 20 19.82 -1.89 -33.67
N ASP A 21 18.95 -1.46 -32.75
CA ASP A 21 19.04 -0.14 -32.11
C ASP A 21 20.06 -0.12 -30.95
N ARG A 22 20.97 0.84 -30.98
CA ARG A 22 21.94 1.07 -29.90
C ARG A 22 21.26 1.36 -28.56
N ALA A 23 20.20 2.18 -28.56
CA ALA A 23 19.48 2.55 -27.34
C ALA A 23 18.87 1.30 -26.67
N ASN A 24 18.26 0.42 -27.46
CA ASN A 24 17.71 -0.85 -26.98
C ASN A 24 18.76 -1.78 -26.37
N ARG A 25 19.92 -1.92 -27.03
CA ARG A 25 21.04 -2.72 -26.49
C ARG A 25 21.53 -2.19 -25.16
N VAL A 26 21.69 -0.86 -25.04
CA VAL A 26 22.11 -0.20 -23.80
C VAL A 26 21.03 -0.40 -22.73
N ALA A 27 19.77 -0.08 -23.00
CA ALA A 27 18.67 -0.24 -22.06
C ALA A 27 18.55 -1.68 -21.54
N ARG A 28 18.63 -2.67 -22.43
CA ARG A 28 18.61 -4.10 -22.05
C ARG A 28 19.74 -4.42 -21.06
N ASN A 29 20.99 -4.10 -21.41
CA ASN A 29 22.14 -4.43 -20.57
C ASN A 29 22.05 -3.80 -19.16
N PHE A 30 21.54 -2.56 -19.08
CA PHE A 30 21.30 -1.90 -17.80
C PHE A 30 20.18 -2.58 -17.03
N VAL A 31 19.00 -2.77 -17.61
CA VAL A 31 17.85 -3.42 -16.93
C VAL A 31 18.21 -4.82 -16.44
N THR A 32 18.92 -5.62 -17.22
CA THR A 32 19.31 -6.99 -16.83
C THR A 32 20.40 -7.03 -15.76
N SER A 33 21.16 -5.96 -15.55
CA SER A 33 22.23 -5.91 -14.54
C SER A 33 21.80 -5.29 -13.21
N MET A 34 20.86 -4.34 -13.23
CA MET A 34 20.47 -3.57 -12.03
C MET A 34 18.97 -3.44 -11.79
N GLY A 35 18.14 -3.99 -12.67
CA GLY A 35 16.68 -3.86 -12.62
C GLY A 35 16.16 -2.56 -13.21
N VAL A 36 14.84 -2.50 -13.43
CA VAL A 36 14.18 -1.39 -14.15
C VAL A 36 14.29 -0.06 -13.41
N SER A 37 14.01 -0.03 -12.10
CA SER A 37 13.98 1.23 -11.34
C SER A 37 15.35 1.92 -11.27
N ALA A 38 16.43 1.15 -11.09
CA ALA A 38 17.77 1.71 -11.08
C ALA A 38 18.23 2.13 -12.48
N ALA A 39 17.89 1.36 -13.51
CA ALA A 39 18.22 1.68 -14.90
C ALA A 39 17.47 2.92 -15.43
N ALA A 40 16.23 3.13 -14.98
CA ALA A 40 15.39 4.26 -15.40
C ALA A 40 15.63 5.56 -14.60
N ARG A 41 16.68 5.60 -13.77
CA ARG A 41 16.96 6.72 -12.88
C ARG A 41 17.37 7.99 -13.66
N ASP A 42 16.54 9.03 -13.61
CA ASP A 42 16.82 10.32 -14.26
C ASP A 42 17.36 11.38 -13.28
N ILE A 43 18.65 11.69 -13.43
CA ILE A 43 19.35 12.72 -12.64
C ILE A 43 18.86 14.13 -12.87
N THR A 44 18.28 14.42 -14.03
CA THR A 44 17.80 15.77 -14.35
C THR A 44 16.52 16.05 -13.59
N THR A 45 15.58 15.09 -13.57
CA THR A 45 14.37 15.16 -12.74
C THR A 45 14.69 15.11 -11.24
N MET A 46 15.61 14.24 -10.76
CA MET A 46 15.91 14.22 -9.32
C MET A 46 16.48 15.53 -8.79
N ARG A 47 17.18 16.32 -9.62
CA ARG A 47 17.71 17.63 -9.21
C ARG A 47 16.64 18.68 -9.00
N THR A 48 15.42 18.47 -9.51
CA THR A 48 14.30 19.41 -9.30
C THR A 48 13.55 19.13 -7.99
N TYR A 49 13.82 18.00 -7.33
CA TYR A 49 13.23 17.67 -6.03
C TYR A 49 13.79 18.58 -4.93
N THR A 50 12.89 19.14 -4.12
CA THR A 50 13.22 19.89 -2.90
C THR A 50 12.28 19.48 -1.77
N ASP A 51 12.83 19.40 -0.56
CA ASP A 51 12.14 19.11 0.71
C ASP A 51 11.92 20.38 1.55
N THR A 52 12.07 21.56 0.93
CA THR A 52 11.80 22.85 1.57
C THR A 52 10.41 23.34 1.21
N TYR A 53 9.59 23.62 2.23
CA TYR A 53 8.20 24.04 2.07
C TYR A 53 7.96 25.38 2.77
N GLY A 54 7.17 26.27 2.14
CA GLY A 54 6.83 27.58 2.73
C GLY A 54 5.86 27.49 3.92
N VAL A 55 5.16 26.38 4.06
CA VAL A 55 4.25 26.08 5.18
C VAL A 55 4.51 24.66 5.63
N ALA A 56 4.80 24.48 6.93
CA ALA A 56 5.07 23.17 7.52
C ALA A 56 4.48 23.08 8.94
N VAL A 57 4.18 21.87 9.37
CA VAL A 57 3.79 21.59 10.75
C VAL A 57 5.05 21.57 11.61
N ALA A 58 5.10 22.39 12.65
CA ALA A 58 6.33 22.65 13.42
C ALA A 58 6.87 21.42 14.18
N LYS A 59 5.98 20.61 14.77
CA LYS A 59 6.34 19.38 15.51
C LYS A 59 5.53 18.21 14.99
N THR A 60 6.14 17.38 14.14
CA THR A 60 5.46 16.21 13.55
C THR A 60 5.63 14.93 14.37
N GLY A 61 6.60 14.90 15.30
CA GLY A 61 7.03 13.72 16.06
C GLY A 61 7.90 12.76 15.25
N ASP A 62 8.41 11.71 15.89
CA ASP A 62 9.31 10.75 15.25
C ASP A 62 8.64 9.96 14.12
N VAL A 63 9.47 9.47 13.18
CA VAL A 63 9.02 8.62 12.08
C VAL A 63 8.51 7.28 12.62
N THR A 64 7.28 6.94 12.27
CA THR A 64 6.66 5.65 12.60
C THR A 64 6.98 4.59 11.55
N ASN A 65 7.03 3.31 11.94
CA ASN A 65 7.31 2.21 11.01
C ASN A 65 6.32 1.05 11.18
N GLN A 66 5.48 0.81 10.16
CA GLN A 66 4.51 -0.29 10.14
C GLN A 66 5.16 -1.67 9.96
N ARG A 67 6.43 -1.72 9.55
CA ARG A 67 7.19 -2.94 9.21
C ARG A 67 6.46 -3.76 8.14
N GLN A 68 6.56 -5.08 8.22
CA GLN A 68 5.95 -6.03 7.27
C GLN A 68 4.46 -6.23 7.60
N SER A 69 3.65 -5.17 7.49
CA SER A 69 2.20 -5.24 7.69
C SER A 69 1.46 -4.26 6.76
N GLY A 70 0.17 -4.50 6.52
CA GLY A 70 -0.67 -3.67 5.64
C GLY A 70 -1.36 -2.48 6.32
N ARG A 71 -0.75 -1.91 7.36
CA ARG A 71 -1.40 -0.98 8.31
C ARG A 71 -1.25 0.51 7.97
N CYS A 72 -0.82 0.87 6.76
CA CYS A 72 -0.52 2.25 6.39
C CYS A 72 -1.67 3.22 6.67
N TRP A 73 -2.92 2.80 6.42
CA TRP A 73 -4.14 3.56 6.67
C TRP A 73 -4.34 3.96 8.15
N MET A 74 -3.94 3.08 9.06
CA MET A 74 -4.02 3.32 10.51
C MET A 74 -2.86 4.19 10.96
N PHE A 75 -1.64 3.91 10.49
CA PHE A 75 -0.47 4.74 10.78
C PHE A 75 -0.65 6.18 10.29
N SER A 76 -1.15 6.39 9.07
CA SER A 76 -1.40 7.73 8.53
C SER A 76 -2.48 8.47 9.34
N SER A 77 -3.59 7.81 9.66
CA SER A 77 -4.67 8.39 10.47
C SER A 77 -4.17 8.78 11.86
N PHE A 78 -3.39 7.91 12.51
CA PHE A 78 -2.88 8.18 13.86
C PHE A 78 -1.75 9.22 13.85
N ASN A 79 -0.96 9.31 12.77
CA ASN A 79 0.06 10.36 12.59
C ASN A 79 -0.55 11.76 12.43
N VAL A 80 -1.77 11.86 11.89
CA VAL A 80 -2.54 13.11 11.88
C VAL A 80 -3.09 13.40 13.28
N LEU A 81 -3.73 12.42 13.92
CA LEU A 81 -4.32 12.61 15.24
C LEU A 81 -3.29 12.97 16.32
N ARG A 82 -2.08 12.40 16.26
CA ARG A 82 -1.03 12.67 17.27
C ARG A 82 -0.59 14.14 17.28
N GLN A 83 -0.80 14.89 16.20
CA GLN A 83 -0.45 16.32 16.17
C GLN A 83 -1.18 17.09 17.27
N GLU A 84 -2.43 16.72 17.55
CA GLU A 84 -3.20 17.35 18.64
C GLU A 84 -2.72 16.87 20.01
N ALA A 85 -2.29 15.62 20.15
CA ALA A 85 -1.70 15.12 21.40
C ALA A 85 -0.37 15.82 21.70
N ILE A 86 0.51 15.94 20.71
CA ILE A 86 1.80 16.65 20.77
C ILE A 86 1.59 18.09 21.26
N LYS A 87 0.65 18.82 20.66
CA LYS A 87 0.34 20.21 21.05
C LYS A 87 -0.23 20.30 22.47
N LYS A 88 -1.19 19.44 22.82
CA LYS A 88 -1.89 19.50 24.11
C LYS A 88 -1.02 19.09 25.29
N LEU A 89 -0.12 18.13 25.09
CA LEU A 89 0.75 17.61 26.11
C LEU A 89 2.10 18.34 26.19
N ASP A 90 2.38 19.22 25.22
CA ASP A 90 3.67 19.91 25.05
C ASP A 90 4.87 18.97 25.08
N VAL A 91 4.83 17.95 24.23
CA VAL A 91 5.91 16.97 24.04
C VAL A 91 6.51 17.09 22.65
N ASP A 92 7.74 16.62 22.46
CA ASP A 92 8.39 16.64 21.13
C ASP A 92 7.92 15.50 20.23
N THR A 93 7.56 14.37 20.83
CA THR A 93 7.12 13.17 20.12
C THR A 93 5.99 12.48 20.88
N PHE A 94 5.08 11.87 20.13
CA PHE A 94 3.98 11.07 20.65
C PHE A 94 3.59 10.03 19.62
N GLU A 95 3.15 8.85 20.05
CA GLU A 95 2.63 7.81 19.16
C GLU A 95 1.43 7.14 19.80
N PHE A 96 0.33 7.01 19.06
CA PHE A 96 -0.80 6.17 19.47
C PHE A 96 -0.49 4.71 19.14
N SER A 97 -0.94 3.78 19.97
CA SER A 97 -0.74 2.35 19.74
C SER A 97 -1.51 1.86 18.51
N GLN A 98 -0.81 1.66 17.39
CA GLN A 98 -1.40 1.02 16.21
C GLN A 98 -1.61 -0.48 16.45
N ALA A 99 -0.94 -1.09 17.43
CA ALA A 99 -1.20 -2.47 17.83
C ALA A 99 -2.58 -2.59 18.52
N TYR A 100 -2.92 -1.64 19.39
CA TYR A 100 -4.25 -1.55 20.00
C TYR A 100 -5.35 -1.41 18.94
N GLY A 101 -5.21 -0.45 18.02
CA GLY A 101 -6.17 -0.27 16.93
C GLY A 101 -6.28 -1.52 16.05
N MET A 102 -5.15 -2.17 15.74
CA MET A 102 -5.14 -3.36 14.88
C MET A 102 -5.81 -4.57 15.51
N PHE A 103 -5.69 -4.73 16.83
CA PHE A 103 -6.38 -5.80 17.55
C PHE A 103 -7.89 -5.73 17.32
N TYR A 104 -8.47 -4.54 17.50
CA TYR A 104 -9.90 -4.34 17.29
C TYR A 104 -10.29 -4.35 15.81
N ASP A 105 -9.44 -3.85 14.90
CA ASP A 105 -9.67 -3.99 13.45
C ASP A 105 -9.85 -5.45 13.04
N LYS A 106 -8.97 -6.35 13.52
CA LYS A 106 -9.07 -7.78 13.22
C LYS A 106 -10.30 -8.42 13.82
N LEU A 107 -10.66 -8.04 15.05
CA LEU A 107 -11.85 -8.53 15.72
C LEU A 107 -13.13 -8.12 14.97
N GLU A 108 -13.24 -6.85 14.60
CA GLU A 108 -14.40 -6.33 13.87
C GLU A 108 -14.49 -6.92 12.47
N LYS A 109 -13.38 -7.02 11.73
CA LYS A 109 -13.38 -7.64 10.41
C LYS A 109 -13.75 -9.11 10.45
N ALA A 110 -13.30 -9.86 11.46
CA ALA A 110 -13.72 -11.25 11.62
C ALA A 110 -15.24 -11.35 11.82
N ASN A 111 -15.81 -10.47 12.67
CA ASN A 111 -17.25 -10.39 12.85
C ASN A 111 -17.99 -9.99 11.56
N SER A 112 -17.55 -8.91 10.90
CA SER A 112 -18.15 -8.48 9.63
C SER A 112 -18.05 -9.54 8.54
N ALA A 113 -16.94 -10.27 8.45
CA ALA A 113 -16.79 -11.37 7.50
C ALA A 113 -17.81 -12.48 7.73
N LEU A 114 -18.06 -12.87 8.99
CA LEU A 114 -19.10 -13.85 9.33
C LEU A 114 -20.50 -13.34 8.97
N GLU A 115 -20.80 -12.07 9.29
CA GLU A 115 -22.08 -11.44 8.92
C GLU A 115 -22.28 -11.42 7.40
N TYR A 116 -21.24 -11.12 6.62
CA TYR A 116 -21.33 -11.15 5.16
C TYR A 116 -21.53 -12.57 4.63
N ILE A 117 -20.90 -13.60 5.22
CA ILE A 117 -21.14 -14.99 4.83
C ILE A 117 -22.59 -15.40 5.09
N ILE A 118 -23.16 -15.01 6.23
CA ILE A 118 -24.58 -15.25 6.54
C ILE A 118 -25.47 -14.54 5.53
N GLN A 119 -25.16 -13.29 5.18
CA GLN A 119 -25.93 -12.50 4.19
C GLN A 119 -25.86 -13.08 2.78
N THR A 120 -24.80 -13.83 2.45
CA THR A 120 -24.62 -14.47 1.14
C THR A 120 -24.83 -15.98 1.17
N ALA A 121 -25.48 -16.52 2.21
CA ALA A 121 -25.65 -17.95 2.40
C ALA A 121 -26.52 -18.64 1.33
N ASP A 122 -27.31 -17.86 0.59
CA ASP A 122 -28.13 -18.31 -0.54
C ASP A 122 -27.36 -18.36 -1.87
N GLN A 123 -26.13 -17.83 -1.91
CA GLN A 123 -25.30 -17.82 -3.12
C GLN A 123 -24.45 -19.09 -3.26
N PRO A 124 -24.11 -19.50 -4.49
CA PRO A 124 -23.12 -20.56 -4.71
C PRO A 124 -21.78 -20.24 -4.04
N THR A 125 -21.09 -21.28 -3.55
CA THR A 125 -19.79 -21.14 -2.88
C THR A 125 -18.68 -20.67 -3.82
N ASP A 126 -18.83 -20.90 -5.12
CA ASP A 126 -17.95 -20.42 -6.19
C ASP A 126 -18.39 -19.09 -6.80
N SER A 127 -19.45 -18.46 -6.25
CA SER A 127 -19.84 -17.13 -6.64
C SER A 127 -18.69 -16.15 -6.39
N ARG A 128 -18.58 -15.14 -7.26
CA ARG A 128 -17.53 -14.12 -7.14
C ARG A 128 -17.53 -13.43 -5.77
N VAL A 129 -18.72 -13.17 -5.21
CA VAL A 129 -18.87 -12.48 -3.93
C VAL A 129 -18.36 -13.34 -2.79
N VAL A 130 -18.84 -14.59 -2.67
CA VAL A 130 -18.40 -15.52 -1.60
C VAL A 130 -16.90 -15.79 -1.70
N ASN A 131 -16.38 -16.00 -2.91
CA ASN A 131 -14.95 -16.22 -3.12
C ASN A 131 -14.10 -15.00 -2.68
N THR A 132 -14.55 -13.78 -2.99
CA THR A 132 -13.88 -12.55 -2.55
C THR A 132 -13.88 -12.43 -1.03
N LEU A 133 -15.02 -12.70 -0.37
CA LEU A 133 -15.12 -12.65 1.10
C LEU A 133 -14.17 -13.63 1.78
N LEU A 134 -14.09 -14.87 1.28
CA LEU A 134 -13.22 -15.91 1.83
C LEU A 134 -11.73 -15.65 1.60
N THR A 135 -11.39 -14.91 0.54
CA THR A 135 -9.99 -14.61 0.19
C THR A 135 -9.49 -13.33 0.87
N GLU A 136 -10.32 -12.29 0.96
CA GLU A 136 -9.87 -10.93 1.31
C GLU A 136 -10.53 -10.36 2.58
N GLY A 137 -11.53 -11.02 3.15
CA GLY A 137 -12.43 -10.44 4.17
C GLY A 137 -11.78 -9.97 5.47
N ILE A 138 -10.57 -10.44 5.79
CA ILE A 138 -9.87 -10.11 7.05
C ILE A 138 -8.45 -9.54 6.84
N GLY A 139 -8.16 -8.99 5.66
CA GLY A 139 -6.87 -8.38 5.35
C GLY A 139 -6.47 -7.20 6.27
N ASP A 140 -5.19 -6.85 6.28
CA ASP A 140 -4.68 -5.73 7.09
C ASP A 140 -5.16 -4.35 6.61
N GLY A 141 -5.40 -4.21 5.32
CA GLY A 141 -5.79 -2.95 4.69
C GLY A 141 -7.13 -2.42 5.20
N GLY A 142 -7.31 -1.12 5.12
CA GLY A 142 -8.52 -0.44 5.55
C GLY A 142 -8.54 0.99 5.02
N TYR A 143 -9.62 1.70 5.34
CA TYR A 143 -9.85 3.07 4.91
C TYR A 143 -9.87 4.02 6.10
N TYR A 144 -9.81 5.32 5.84
CA TYR A 144 -9.90 6.34 6.89
C TYR A 144 -11.15 6.16 7.78
N SER A 145 -12.31 5.85 7.17
CA SER A 145 -13.55 5.60 7.90
C SER A 145 -13.42 4.44 8.90
N PHE A 146 -12.68 3.39 8.56
CA PHE A 146 -12.46 2.27 9.49
C PHE A 146 -11.67 2.74 10.71
N ALA A 147 -10.70 3.63 10.50
CA ALA A 147 -9.85 4.13 11.59
C ALA A 147 -10.70 4.98 12.53
N MET A 148 -11.57 5.82 11.97
CA MET A 148 -12.47 6.64 12.77
C MET A 148 -13.52 5.80 13.51
N SER A 149 -14.10 4.77 12.89
CA SER A 149 -15.00 3.84 13.58
C SER A 149 -14.33 3.13 14.76
N LEU A 150 -13.06 2.74 14.61
CA LEU A 150 -12.29 2.15 15.70
C LEU A 150 -12.02 3.17 16.82
N VAL A 151 -11.64 4.39 16.46
CA VAL A 151 -11.43 5.48 17.44
C VAL A 151 -12.71 5.84 18.16
N GLU A 152 -13.85 5.89 17.47
CA GLU A 152 -15.14 6.20 18.06
C GLU A 152 -15.60 5.11 19.05
N LYS A 153 -15.43 3.84 18.68
CA LYS A 153 -15.89 2.70 19.50
C LYS A 153 -14.93 2.33 20.63
N TYR A 154 -13.63 2.36 20.37
CA TYR A 154 -12.59 1.84 21.28
C TYR A 154 -11.67 2.94 21.82
N GLY A 155 -11.71 4.14 21.27
CA GLY A 155 -10.80 5.21 21.65
C GLY A 155 -9.37 4.97 21.17
N LEU A 156 -8.43 5.61 21.85
CA LEU A 156 -7.01 5.60 21.55
C LEU A 156 -6.21 5.47 22.84
N VAL A 157 -5.05 4.81 22.74
CA VAL A 157 -4.09 4.71 23.85
C VAL A 157 -2.69 5.09 23.35
N PRO A 158 -1.83 5.68 24.21
CA PRO A 158 -0.41 5.82 23.89
C PRO A 158 0.23 4.46 23.56
N LYS A 159 1.27 4.47 22.73
CA LYS A 159 2.05 3.28 22.38
C LYS A 159 2.86 2.73 23.55
#